data_AF-A0A672U446-F1
#
_entry.id   AF-A0A672U446-F1
#
_cell.length_a   1.000
_cell.length_b   1.000
_cell.length_c   1.000
_cell.angle_alpha   90.00
_cell.angle_beta   90.00
_cell.angle_gamma   90.00
#
_symmetry.space_group_name_H-M   'P 1'
#
loop_
_entity.id
_entity.type
_entity.pdbx_description
1 polymer ?
#
loop_
_entity_poly.entity_id
_entity_poly.type
_entity_poly.pdbx_seq_one_letter_code
_entity_poly.pdbx_strand_id
1 'polypeptide(L)'
;MASRLCLCLLLAAAAATSPGRLVPYDLLYADGVRAYFARDWARAAELLQRALHSYAGLRAARRACRAACRREAAFLGEPPGAGPWEAALFGPVLQRADCLQHCLGRRLGAAPSAHRASRVIRRDFERREPYNYLQVAFFQLKKLDQAVSAAHTFFVANPQHLQMREDIEKYRRMSGVRSDNFRDLEATPHWEAYEAGVQHYDADEYLQAVTRLEESLTEALSALEECRALCEGPWEDEDDEEEEEMQPGLYEAIAGSVRCTEVWVGRPCFPH
;
A
#
# COMPACT_ATOMS: atom_id res chain seq x y z
N MET A 1 -34.45 -24.25 -45.53
CA MET A 1 -34.62 -25.05 -44.30
C MET A 1 -33.21 -25.42 -43.83
N ALA A 2 -32.54 -24.53 -43.12
CA ALA A 2 -32.46 -24.50 -41.65
C ALA A 2 -31.60 -25.64 -41.08
N SER A 3 -30.31 -25.36 -40.89
CA SER A 3 -29.55 -25.95 -39.79
C SER A 3 -28.57 -24.90 -39.30
N ARG A 4 -28.87 -24.36 -38.12
CA ARG A 4 -28.19 -23.23 -37.49
C ARG A 4 -27.03 -23.78 -36.67
N LEU A 5 -25.80 -23.39 -37.02
CA LEU A 5 -24.63 -23.49 -36.16
C LEU A 5 -24.85 -22.59 -34.93
N CYS A 6 -25.07 -23.23 -33.78
CA CYS A 6 -25.16 -22.56 -32.49
C CYS A 6 -23.74 -22.43 -31.93
N LEU A 7 -23.05 -21.35 -32.32
CA LEU A 7 -21.80 -20.95 -31.65
C LEU A 7 -22.18 -20.09 -30.44
N CYS A 8 -22.22 -20.71 -29.27
CA CYS A 8 -22.34 -20.00 -27.99
C CYS A 8 -21.01 -19.29 -27.70
N LEU A 9 -20.90 -18.04 -28.15
CA LEU A 9 -19.89 -17.11 -27.67
C LEU A 9 -20.21 -16.75 -26.21
N LEU A 10 -19.41 -17.28 -25.30
CA LEU A 10 -19.35 -16.86 -23.90
C LEU A 10 -18.93 -15.40 -23.85
N LEU A 11 -19.90 -14.51 -23.67
CA LEU A 11 -19.68 -13.13 -23.27
C LEU A 11 -19.02 -13.14 -21.88
N ALA A 12 -17.74 -12.78 -21.83
CA ALA A 12 -17.07 -12.40 -20.61
C ALA A 12 -17.81 -11.18 -20.03
N ALA A 13 -18.63 -11.42 -19.00
CA ALA A 13 -19.14 -10.36 -18.15
C ALA A 13 -17.95 -9.81 -17.35
N ALA A 14 -17.28 -8.80 -17.91
CA ALA A 14 -16.51 -7.88 -17.10
C ALA A 14 -17.50 -7.24 -16.12
N ALA A 15 -17.44 -7.66 -14.86
CA ALA A 15 -18.15 -6.99 -13.78
C ALA A 15 -17.62 -5.55 -13.74
N ALA A 16 -18.36 -4.64 -14.35
CA ALA A 16 -18.18 -3.22 -14.16
C ALA A 16 -18.59 -2.92 -12.71
N THR A 17 -17.66 -3.11 -11.78
CA THR A 17 -17.79 -2.56 -10.43
C THR A 17 -17.88 -1.05 -10.62
N SER A 18 -19.07 -0.48 -10.40
CA SER A 18 -19.20 0.97 -10.25
C SER A 18 -18.14 1.42 -9.24
N PRO A 19 -17.32 2.44 -9.51
CA PRO A 19 -16.33 2.90 -8.55
C PRO A 19 -17.09 3.52 -7.37
N GLY A 20 -17.36 2.70 -6.36
CA GLY A 20 -17.91 3.17 -5.10
C GLY A 20 -16.91 4.13 -4.46
N ARG A 21 -17.44 5.17 -3.81
CA ARG A 21 -16.63 6.12 -3.04
C ARG A 21 -15.81 5.35 -2.00
N LEU A 22 -14.48 5.50 -2.06
CA LEU A 22 -13.59 4.90 -1.08
C LEU A 22 -13.73 5.68 0.23
N VAL A 23 -13.91 4.99 1.34
CA VAL A 23 -13.98 5.64 2.66
C VAL A 23 -12.55 5.84 3.19
N PRO A 24 -12.17 7.00 3.73
CA PRO A 24 -10.84 7.21 4.29
C PRO A 24 -10.45 6.14 5.32
N TYR A 25 -9.25 5.58 5.17
CA TYR A 25 -8.79 4.43 5.96
C TYR A 25 -8.49 4.79 7.42
N ASP A 26 -8.11 6.04 7.67
CA ASP A 26 -7.87 6.61 9.00
C ASP A 26 -9.15 6.68 9.83
N LEU A 27 -10.27 7.10 9.24
CA LEU A 27 -11.57 7.10 9.90
C LEU A 27 -12.00 5.68 10.28
N LEU A 28 -11.88 4.74 9.33
CA LEU A 28 -12.18 3.32 9.56
C LEU A 28 -11.28 2.72 10.63
N TYR A 29 -9.99 3.05 10.62
CA TYR A 29 -9.02 2.59 11.59
C TYR A 29 -9.35 3.12 12.99
N ALA A 30 -9.61 4.42 13.13
CA ALA A 30 -9.97 5.04 14.40
C ALA A 30 -11.26 4.45 14.98
N ASP A 31 -12.29 4.24 14.16
CA ASP A 31 -13.52 3.56 14.60
C ASP A 31 -13.27 2.08 14.97
N GLY A 32 -12.43 1.37 14.21
CA GLY A 32 -12.07 -0.01 14.46
C GLY A 32 -11.32 -0.20 15.79
N VAL A 33 -10.37 0.69 16.07
CA VAL A 33 -9.62 0.71 17.34
C VAL A 33 -10.54 1.07 18.51
N ARG A 34 -11.48 2.02 18.35
CA ARG A 34 -12.52 2.29 19.36
C ARG A 34 -13.37 1.06 19.65
N ALA A 35 -13.84 0.37 18.61
CA ALA A 35 -14.62 -0.86 18.76
C ALA A 35 -13.81 -1.97 19.45
N TYR A 36 -12.51 -2.07 19.15
CA TYR A 36 -11.59 -3.01 19.80
C TYR A 36 -11.52 -2.79 21.32
N PHE A 37 -11.29 -1.55 21.77
CA PHE A 37 -11.25 -1.23 23.20
C PHE A 37 -12.62 -1.37 23.88
N ALA A 38 -13.72 -1.17 23.14
CA ALA A 38 -15.07 -1.48 23.59
C ALA A 38 -15.40 -2.98 23.63
N ARG A 39 -14.46 -3.86 23.22
CA ARG A 39 -14.62 -5.31 23.14
C ARG A 39 -15.70 -5.77 22.16
N ASP A 40 -16.08 -4.92 21.22
CA ASP A 40 -16.95 -5.28 20.10
C ASP A 40 -16.09 -5.91 19.00
N TRP A 41 -15.71 -7.18 19.21
CA TRP A 41 -14.77 -7.88 18.34
C TRP A 41 -15.23 -8.00 16.89
N ALA A 42 -16.54 -8.17 16.67
CA ALA A 42 -17.11 -8.30 15.34
C ALA A 42 -16.98 -6.98 14.57
N ARG A 43 -17.37 -5.87 15.20
CA ARG A 43 -17.27 -4.54 14.60
C ARG A 43 -15.82 -4.10 14.43
N ALA A 44 -14.96 -4.38 15.40
CA ALA A 44 -13.53 -4.10 15.30
C ALA A 44 -12.92 -4.82 14.09
N ALA A 45 -13.18 -6.13 13.94
CA ALA A 45 -12.67 -6.90 12.81
C ALA A 45 -13.17 -6.36 11.46
N GLU A 46 -14.47 -6.05 11.35
CA GLU A 46 -15.04 -5.49 10.12
C GLU A 46 -14.37 -4.16 9.73
N LEU A 47 -14.29 -3.22 10.68
CA LEU A 47 -13.76 -1.88 10.42
C LEU A 47 -12.26 -1.89 10.09
N LEU A 48 -11.47 -2.68 10.82
CA LEU A 48 -10.03 -2.82 10.57
C LEU A 48 -9.73 -3.47 9.22
N GLN A 49 -10.50 -4.51 8.83
CA GLN A 49 -10.38 -5.10 7.49
C GLN A 49 -10.76 -4.11 6.38
N ARG A 50 -11.81 -3.31 6.59
CA ARG A 50 -12.20 -2.25 5.65
C ARG A 50 -11.13 -1.16 5.58
N ALA A 51 -10.49 -0.82 6.69
CA ALA A 51 -9.38 0.14 6.73
C ALA A 51 -8.20 -0.35 5.89
N LEU A 52 -7.78 -1.61 6.06
CA LEU A 52 -6.74 -2.26 5.24
C LEU A 52 -7.12 -2.26 3.74
N HIS A 53 -8.35 -2.64 3.41
CA HIS A 53 -8.84 -2.60 2.03
C HIS A 53 -8.79 -1.19 1.45
N SER A 54 -9.21 -0.17 2.21
CA SER A 54 -9.13 1.21 1.76
C SER A 54 -7.69 1.69 1.61
N TYR A 55 -6.78 1.30 2.50
CA TYR A 55 -5.37 1.67 2.42
C TYR A 55 -4.74 1.11 1.15
N ALA A 56 -4.98 -0.18 0.85
CA ALA A 56 -4.56 -0.82 -0.39
C ALA A 56 -5.17 -0.13 -1.63
N GLY A 57 -6.45 0.19 -1.59
CA GLY A 57 -7.16 0.91 -2.66
C GLY A 57 -6.57 2.29 -2.94
N LEU A 58 -6.24 3.05 -1.89
CA LEU A 58 -5.60 4.36 -2.02
C LEU A 58 -4.21 4.25 -2.67
N ARG A 59 -3.38 3.29 -2.22
CA ARG A 59 -2.07 3.03 -2.82
C ARG A 59 -2.19 2.64 -4.29
N ALA A 60 -3.13 1.75 -4.64
CA ALA A 60 -3.41 1.37 -6.02
C ALA A 60 -3.85 2.57 -6.88
N ALA A 61 -4.74 3.42 -6.37
CA ALA A 61 -5.18 4.62 -7.07
C ALA A 61 -4.03 5.60 -7.33
N ARG A 62 -3.16 5.84 -6.32
CA ARG A 62 -1.96 6.69 -6.46
C ARG A 62 -0.99 6.17 -7.52
N ARG A 63 -0.66 4.88 -7.48
CA ARG A 63 0.20 4.23 -8.48
C ARG A 63 -0.36 4.40 -9.90
N ALA A 64 -1.63 4.05 -10.09
CA ALA A 64 -2.29 4.12 -11.39
C ALA A 64 -2.40 5.56 -11.93
N CYS A 65 -2.74 6.53 -11.08
CA CYS A 65 -2.83 7.94 -11.48
C CYS A 65 -1.48 8.52 -11.85
N ARG A 66 -0.42 8.20 -11.10
CA ARG A 66 0.92 8.68 -11.43
C ARG A 66 1.44 8.10 -12.74
N ALA A 67 1.20 6.81 -13.00
CA ALA A 67 1.56 6.19 -14.26
C ALA A 67 0.84 6.84 -15.45
N ALA A 68 -0.45 7.17 -15.30
CA ALA A 68 -1.23 7.87 -16.31
C ALA A 68 -0.72 9.31 -16.54
N CYS A 69 -0.58 10.11 -15.48
CA CYS A 69 -0.20 11.52 -15.58
C CYS A 69 1.26 11.75 -15.98
N ARG A 70 2.16 10.76 -15.79
CA ARG A 70 3.53 10.82 -16.31
C ARG A 70 3.58 10.80 -17.85
N ARG A 71 2.65 10.09 -18.50
CA ARG A 71 2.58 10.01 -19.97
C ARG A 71 2.07 11.30 -20.60
N GLU A 72 1.22 12.03 -19.87
CA GLU A 72 0.58 13.27 -20.31
C GLU A 72 1.52 14.48 -20.23
N ALA A 73 2.41 14.52 -19.23
CA ALA A 73 3.41 15.58 -19.06
C ALA A 73 4.54 15.57 -20.11
N ALA A 74 4.73 14.47 -20.84
CA ALA A 74 5.74 14.36 -21.90
C ALA A 74 5.34 15.08 -23.21
N PHE A 75 4.08 15.48 -23.36
CA PHE A 75 3.51 15.93 -24.64
C PHE A 75 3.19 17.44 -24.72
N LEU A 76 3.43 18.23 -23.66
CA LEU A 76 3.00 19.64 -23.58
C LEU A 76 4.14 20.65 -23.33
N GLY A 77 5.36 20.35 -23.76
CA GLY A 77 6.42 21.36 -23.81
C GLY A 77 6.33 22.17 -25.10
N GLU A 78 5.96 23.46 -25.01
CA GLU A 78 6.26 24.39 -26.10
C GLU A 78 7.78 24.38 -26.37
N PRO A 79 8.20 24.56 -27.64
CA PRO A 79 9.63 24.63 -27.96
C PRO A 79 10.33 25.70 -27.11
N PRO A 80 11.60 25.48 -26.72
CA PRO A 80 12.35 26.44 -25.92
C PRO A 80 12.40 27.79 -26.66
N GLY A 81 11.72 28.81 -26.12
CA GLY A 81 11.77 30.19 -26.62
C GLY A 81 10.45 30.97 -26.73
N ALA A 82 9.28 30.40 -26.39
CA ALA A 82 7.98 31.04 -26.65
C ALA A 82 7.28 31.74 -25.45
N GLY A 83 7.89 31.82 -24.26
CA GLY A 83 7.27 32.47 -23.10
C GLY A 83 8.22 32.75 -21.93
N PRO A 84 7.72 33.34 -20.82
CA PRO A 84 8.49 33.52 -19.58
C PRO A 84 9.09 32.18 -19.13
N TRP A 85 10.37 32.17 -18.75
CA TRP A 85 11.10 30.95 -18.37
C TRP A 85 10.43 30.22 -17.18
N GLU A 86 9.72 30.97 -16.32
CA GLU A 86 8.93 30.44 -15.22
C GLU A 86 7.79 29.54 -15.72
N ALA A 87 7.13 29.90 -16.82
CA ALA A 87 6.05 29.10 -17.39
C ALA A 87 6.58 27.81 -18.02
N ALA A 88 7.74 27.86 -18.68
CA ALA A 88 8.42 26.68 -19.21
C ALA A 88 8.92 25.75 -18.09
N LEU A 89 9.35 26.31 -16.96
CA LEU A 89 9.83 25.56 -15.80
C LEU A 89 8.69 24.93 -14.98
N PHE A 90 7.66 25.70 -14.62
CA PHE A 90 6.59 25.28 -13.70
C PHE A 90 5.37 24.69 -14.42
N GLY A 91 5.16 24.98 -15.71
CA GLY A 91 4.01 24.50 -16.48
C GLY A 91 3.81 22.98 -16.41
N PRO A 92 4.83 22.16 -16.71
CA PRO A 92 4.70 20.69 -16.63
C PRO A 92 4.41 20.18 -15.21
N VAL A 93 4.95 20.85 -14.18
CA VAL A 93 4.71 20.51 -12.77
C VAL A 93 3.25 20.76 -12.40
N LEU A 94 2.72 21.94 -12.75
CA LEU A 94 1.33 22.32 -12.49
C LEU A 94 0.34 21.46 -13.27
N GLN A 95 0.62 21.17 -14.55
CA GLN A 95 -0.20 20.26 -15.36
C GLN A 95 -0.27 18.86 -14.75
N ARG A 96 0.88 18.33 -14.30
CA ARG A 96 0.92 17.03 -13.64
C ARG A 96 0.16 17.03 -12.32
N ALA A 97 0.30 18.09 -11.52
CA ALA A 97 -0.45 18.24 -10.27
C ALA A 97 -1.96 18.25 -10.52
N ASP A 98 -2.43 19.01 -11.52
CA ASP A 98 -3.83 19.06 -11.91
C ASP A 98 -4.37 17.69 -12.38
N CYS A 99 -3.60 17.00 -13.23
CA CYS A 99 -3.93 15.64 -13.67
C CYS A 99 -4.07 14.68 -12.48
N LEU A 100 -3.14 14.73 -11.52
CA LEU A 100 -3.18 13.89 -10.32
C LEU A 100 -4.40 14.18 -9.46
N GLN A 101 -4.73 15.46 -9.23
CA GLN A 101 -5.91 15.86 -8.47
C GLN A 101 -7.20 15.31 -9.11
N HIS A 102 -7.37 15.51 -10.42
CA HIS A 102 -8.53 15.00 -11.15
C HIS A 102 -8.58 13.48 -11.19
N CYS A 103 -7.45 12.81 -11.46
CA CYS A 103 -7.40 11.35 -11.53
C CYS A 103 -7.75 10.70 -10.19
N LEU A 104 -7.14 11.17 -9.11
CA LEU A 104 -7.41 10.67 -7.76
C LEU A 104 -8.84 10.99 -7.33
N GLY A 105 -9.31 12.22 -7.61
CA GLY A 105 -10.69 12.63 -7.32
C GLY A 105 -11.74 11.67 -7.90
N ARG A 106 -11.56 11.30 -9.17
CA ARG A 106 -12.44 10.34 -9.85
C ARG A 106 -12.33 8.91 -9.28
N ARG A 107 -11.11 8.42 -9.02
CA ARG A 107 -10.90 7.04 -8.54
C ARG A 107 -11.35 6.84 -7.09
N LEU A 108 -11.18 7.87 -6.26
CA LEU A 108 -11.54 7.83 -4.84
C LEU A 108 -13.01 8.21 -4.60
N GLY A 109 -13.63 8.94 -5.54
CA GLY A 109 -14.99 9.45 -5.38
C GLY A 109 -15.09 10.60 -4.36
N ALA A 110 -13.96 11.26 -4.06
CA ALA A 110 -13.84 12.38 -3.13
C ALA A 110 -12.56 13.17 -3.44
N ALA A 111 -12.44 14.39 -2.91
CA ALA A 111 -11.19 15.15 -2.99
C ALA A 111 -10.02 14.32 -2.41
N PRO A 112 -8.84 14.28 -3.05
CA PRO A 112 -7.71 13.47 -2.57
C PRO A 112 -7.26 13.82 -1.14
N SER A 113 -7.47 15.07 -0.72
CA SER A 113 -7.21 15.56 0.63
C SER A 113 -8.04 14.83 1.70
N ALA A 114 -9.22 14.32 1.38
CA ALA A 114 -10.06 13.57 2.31
C ALA A 114 -9.44 12.22 2.73
N HIS A 115 -8.47 11.73 1.96
CA HIS A 115 -7.73 10.49 2.25
C HIS A 115 -6.33 10.78 2.85
N ARG A 116 -6.07 12.02 3.26
CA ARG A 116 -4.85 12.36 4.00
C ARG A 116 -5.04 11.95 5.45
N ALA A 117 -4.24 10.97 5.89
CA ALA A 117 -4.16 10.56 7.28
C ALA A 117 -2.94 11.20 7.95
N SER A 118 -2.97 11.29 9.29
CA SER A 118 -1.82 11.75 10.08
C SER A 118 -0.60 10.83 9.93
N ARG A 119 0.59 11.38 10.18
CA ARG A 119 1.85 10.61 10.17
C ARG A 119 1.81 9.41 11.11
N VAL A 120 1.18 9.55 12.29
CA VAL A 120 1.01 8.46 13.26
C VAL A 120 0.25 7.29 12.62
N ILE A 121 -0.92 7.55 12.03
CA ILE A 121 -1.73 6.50 11.41
C ILE A 121 -1.01 5.91 10.20
N ARG A 122 -0.32 6.72 9.38
CA ARG A 122 0.48 6.20 8.26
C ARG A 122 1.54 5.20 8.74
N ARG A 123 2.28 5.56 9.80
CA ARG A 123 3.30 4.71 10.42
C ARG A 123 2.70 3.42 10.98
N ASP A 124 1.51 3.49 11.58
CA ASP A 124 0.81 2.31 12.09
C ASP A 124 0.52 1.31 10.97
N PHE A 125 0.09 1.79 9.79
CA PHE A 125 -0.12 0.93 8.62
C PHE A 125 1.19 0.40 8.03
N GLU A 126 2.25 1.22 7.96
CA GLU A 126 3.59 0.78 7.53
C GLU A 126 4.20 -0.28 8.47
N ARG A 127 3.85 -0.23 9.76
CA ARG A 127 4.23 -1.23 10.77
C ARG A 127 3.22 -2.37 10.88
N ARG A 128 2.19 -2.41 10.02
CA ARG A 128 1.15 -3.45 10.03
C ARG A 128 0.37 -3.54 11.36
N GLU A 129 0.30 -2.46 12.13
CA GLU A 129 -0.40 -2.38 13.41
C GLU A 129 -1.89 -2.81 13.36
N PRO A 130 -2.67 -2.56 12.28
CA PRO A 130 -4.04 -3.09 12.19
C PRO A 130 -4.12 -4.61 12.39
N TYR A 131 -3.08 -5.35 12.02
CA TYR A 131 -3.02 -6.80 12.21
C TYR A 131 -2.82 -7.21 13.67
N ASN A 132 -2.15 -6.38 14.48
CA ASN A 132 -2.02 -6.58 15.92
C ASN A 132 -3.39 -6.51 16.63
N TYR A 133 -4.27 -5.61 16.19
CA TYR A 133 -5.66 -5.57 16.69
C TYR A 133 -6.50 -6.73 16.14
N LEU A 134 -6.37 -7.02 14.83
CA LEU A 134 -7.14 -8.06 14.16
C LEU A 134 -6.87 -9.46 14.73
N GLN A 135 -5.63 -9.78 15.09
CA GLN A 135 -5.31 -11.11 15.63
C GLN A 135 -6.11 -11.39 16.91
N VAL A 136 -6.19 -10.43 17.82
CA VAL A 136 -6.96 -10.55 19.06
C VAL A 136 -8.45 -10.61 18.76
N ALA A 137 -8.97 -9.73 17.89
CA ALA A 137 -10.38 -9.73 17.52
C ALA A 137 -10.81 -11.09 16.91
N PHE A 138 -10.03 -11.63 15.98
CA PHE A 138 -10.29 -12.95 15.38
C PHE A 138 -10.18 -14.08 16.39
N PHE A 139 -9.22 -14.02 17.31
CA PHE A 139 -9.10 -15.00 18.38
C PHE A 139 -10.34 -15.04 19.27
N GLN A 140 -10.86 -13.87 19.65
CA GLN A 140 -12.08 -13.75 20.45
C GLN A 140 -13.32 -14.27 19.69
N LEU A 141 -13.37 -14.06 18.37
CA LEU A 141 -14.40 -14.58 17.48
C LEU A 141 -14.23 -16.07 17.10
N LYS A 142 -13.24 -16.77 17.70
CA LYS A 142 -12.93 -18.19 17.43
C LYS A 142 -12.52 -18.48 15.98
N LYS A 143 -12.03 -17.47 15.26
CA LYS A 143 -11.50 -17.60 13.90
C LYS A 143 -9.99 -17.80 13.93
N LEU A 144 -9.56 -18.96 14.41
CA LEU A 144 -8.13 -19.23 14.70
C LEU A 144 -7.24 -19.05 13.47
N ASP A 145 -7.65 -19.52 12.30
CA ASP A 145 -6.84 -19.39 11.07
C ASP A 145 -6.55 -17.93 10.74
N GLN A 146 -7.57 -17.07 10.81
CA GLN A 146 -7.42 -15.63 10.56
C GLN A 146 -6.61 -14.92 11.65
N ALA A 147 -6.78 -15.35 12.92
CA ALA A 147 -5.99 -14.82 14.04
C ALA A 147 -4.50 -15.09 13.85
N VAL A 148 -4.15 -16.32 13.48
CA VAL A 148 -2.76 -16.74 13.25
C VAL A 148 -2.16 -16.00 12.04
N SER A 149 -2.88 -15.90 10.92
CA SER A 149 -2.36 -15.16 9.76
C SER A 149 -2.18 -13.67 10.07
N ALA A 150 -3.08 -13.05 10.84
CA ALA A 150 -2.92 -11.66 11.26
C ALA A 150 -1.71 -11.48 12.21
N ALA A 151 -1.57 -12.34 13.22
CA ALA A 151 -0.42 -12.33 14.12
C ALA A 151 0.91 -12.49 13.35
N HIS A 152 0.95 -13.44 12.41
CA HIS A 152 2.13 -13.68 11.57
C HIS A 152 2.46 -12.47 10.69
N THR A 153 1.46 -11.85 10.06
CA THR A 153 1.61 -10.65 9.22
C THR A 153 2.23 -9.49 10.01
N PHE A 154 1.78 -9.26 11.25
CA PHE A 154 2.37 -8.25 12.14
C PHE A 154 3.79 -8.63 12.59
N PHE A 155 4.00 -9.91 12.93
CA PHE A 155 5.28 -10.41 13.43
C PHE A 155 6.41 -10.27 12.40
N VAL A 156 6.15 -10.60 11.13
CA VAL A 156 7.12 -10.44 10.03
C VAL A 156 7.63 -9.00 9.96
N ALA A 157 6.74 -8.01 10.04
CA ALA A 157 7.14 -6.61 10.03
C ALA A 157 7.76 -6.13 11.35
N ASN A 158 7.56 -6.82 12.47
CA ASN A 158 7.99 -6.42 13.81
C ASN A 158 8.64 -7.58 14.59
N PRO A 159 9.76 -8.16 14.12
CA PRO A 159 10.33 -9.38 14.70
C PRO A 159 10.84 -9.20 16.14
N GLN A 160 11.11 -7.95 16.55
CA GLN A 160 11.57 -7.60 17.90
C GLN A 160 10.42 -7.43 18.91
N HIS A 161 9.15 -7.50 18.48
CA HIS A 161 8.00 -7.32 19.35
C HIS A 161 7.81 -8.53 20.27
N LEU A 162 8.27 -8.42 21.53
CA LEU A 162 8.33 -9.53 22.48
C LEU A 162 6.98 -10.24 22.69
N GLN A 163 5.90 -9.48 22.94
CA GLN A 163 4.58 -10.06 23.17
C GLN A 163 4.09 -10.86 21.96
N MET A 164 4.41 -10.41 20.74
CA MET A 164 3.96 -11.11 19.52
C MET A 164 4.75 -12.41 19.31
N ARG A 165 6.04 -12.44 19.68
CA ARG A 165 6.84 -13.68 19.65
C ARG A 165 6.22 -14.76 20.53
N GLU A 166 5.82 -14.41 21.75
CA GLU A 166 5.16 -15.33 22.67
C GLU A 166 3.80 -15.80 22.13
N ASP A 167 3.03 -14.88 21.53
CA ASP A 167 1.73 -15.20 20.91
C ASP A 167 1.90 -16.20 19.75
N ILE A 168 2.91 -16.02 18.89
CA ILE A 168 3.23 -16.95 17.80
C ILE A 168 3.60 -18.34 18.34
N GLU A 169 4.45 -18.42 19.37
CA GLU A 169 4.81 -19.70 20.00
C GLU A 169 3.62 -20.38 20.69
N LYS A 170 2.70 -19.60 21.24
CA LYS A 170 1.44 -20.12 21.77
C LYS A 170 0.56 -20.67 20.66
N TYR A 171 0.37 -19.93 19.56
CA TYR A 171 -0.41 -20.38 18.41
C TYR A 171 0.11 -21.70 17.82
N ARG A 172 1.44 -21.87 17.73
CA ARG A 172 2.06 -23.12 17.25
C ARG A 172 1.68 -24.35 18.09
N ARG A 173 1.36 -24.17 19.37
CA ARG A 173 1.00 -25.26 20.31
C ARG A 173 -0.50 -25.50 20.39
N MET A 174 -1.33 -24.67 19.77
CA MET A 174 -2.78 -24.79 19.86
C MET A 174 -3.32 -25.88 18.92
N SER A 175 -4.23 -26.71 19.44
CA SER A 175 -4.98 -27.66 18.61
C SER A 175 -5.82 -26.92 17.57
N GLY A 176 -5.75 -27.34 16.32
CA GLY A 176 -6.50 -26.74 15.21
C GLY A 176 -5.72 -25.69 14.42
N VAL A 177 -4.52 -25.31 14.86
CA VAL A 177 -3.61 -24.47 14.07
C VAL A 177 -2.74 -25.36 13.17
N ARG A 178 -2.70 -25.05 11.87
CA ARG A 178 -1.83 -25.71 10.90
C ARG A 178 -0.64 -24.82 10.52
N SER A 179 0.40 -25.41 9.95
CA SER A 179 1.53 -24.68 9.35
C SER A 179 1.05 -23.60 8.37
N ASP A 180 0.09 -23.94 7.51
CA ASP A 180 -0.43 -23.04 6.46
C ASP A 180 -1.13 -21.78 7.00
N ASN A 181 -1.49 -21.78 8.29
CA ASN A 181 -2.13 -20.62 8.91
C ASN A 181 -1.12 -19.49 9.16
N PHE A 182 0.17 -19.80 9.25
CA PHE A 182 1.27 -18.83 9.40
C PHE A 182 1.66 -18.24 8.05
N ARG A 183 0.72 -17.50 7.45
CA ARG A 183 0.91 -16.81 6.18
C ARG A 183 0.97 -15.30 6.43
N ASP A 184 1.95 -14.64 5.83
CA ASP A 184 1.97 -13.19 5.73
C ASP A 184 0.94 -12.73 4.69
N LEU A 185 -0.06 -11.95 5.12
CA LEU A 185 -1.13 -11.43 4.27
C LEU A 185 -0.69 -10.21 3.46
N GLU A 186 0.47 -9.65 3.76
CA GLU A 186 1.10 -8.56 3.01
C GLU A 186 2.46 -8.98 2.42
N ALA A 187 2.68 -10.30 2.21
CA ALA A 187 3.86 -10.80 1.54
C ALA A 187 4.01 -10.13 0.16
N THR A 188 5.21 -9.67 -0.14
CA THR A 188 5.52 -9.04 -1.42
C THR A 188 6.09 -10.07 -2.40
N PRO A 189 5.67 -10.05 -3.69
CA PRO A 189 6.13 -11.04 -4.67
C PRO A 189 7.65 -11.13 -4.81
N HIS A 190 8.35 -10.01 -4.71
CA HIS A 190 9.82 -10.00 -4.78
C HIS A 190 10.46 -10.75 -3.61
N TRP A 191 9.89 -10.68 -2.40
CA TRP A 191 10.45 -11.36 -1.25
C TRP A 191 10.18 -12.86 -1.29
N GLU A 192 8.98 -13.26 -1.71
CA GLU A 192 8.66 -14.68 -1.94
C GLU A 192 9.60 -15.31 -3.00
N ALA A 193 9.85 -14.61 -4.10
CA ALA A 193 10.78 -15.05 -5.12
C ALA A 193 12.24 -15.06 -4.62
N TYR A 194 12.63 -14.10 -3.79
CA TYR A 194 13.96 -14.04 -3.19
C TYR A 194 14.21 -15.24 -2.26
N GLU A 195 13.30 -15.49 -1.32
CA GLU A 195 13.40 -16.63 -0.39
C GLU A 195 13.45 -17.96 -1.14
N ALA A 196 12.59 -18.14 -2.15
CA ALA A 196 12.62 -19.33 -2.99
C ALA A 196 13.96 -19.48 -3.75
N GLY A 197 14.51 -18.36 -4.25
CA GLY A 197 15.80 -18.34 -4.93
C GLY A 197 16.96 -18.71 -4.00
N VAL A 198 16.98 -18.20 -2.77
CA VAL A 198 17.97 -18.56 -1.74
C VAL A 198 17.84 -20.03 -1.37
N GLN A 199 16.63 -20.57 -1.20
CA GLN A 199 16.42 -21.99 -0.92
C GLN A 199 16.98 -22.90 -2.02
N HIS A 200 16.74 -22.57 -3.29
CA HIS A 200 17.33 -23.30 -4.41
C HIS A 200 18.86 -23.15 -4.47
N TYR A 201 19.39 -21.96 -4.14
CA TYR A 201 20.84 -21.73 -4.08
C TYR A 201 21.50 -22.60 -3.01
N ASP A 202 20.93 -22.64 -1.80
CA ASP A 202 21.41 -23.46 -0.67
C ASP A 202 21.29 -24.97 -0.94
N ALA A 203 20.41 -25.37 -1.88
CA ALA A 203 20.24 -26.74 -2.34
C ALA A 203 21.11 -27.10 -3.57
N ASP A 204 22.02 -26.21 -3.99
CA ASP A 204 22.85 -26.34 -5.21
C ASP A 204 22.05 -26.44 -6.53
N GLU A 205 20.76 -26.05 -6.51
CA GLU A 205 19.86 -26.03 -7.67
C GLU A 205 19.99 -24.70 -8.43
N TYR A 206 21.19 -24.42 -8.95
CA TYR A 206 21.55 -23.07 -9.42
C TYR A 206 20.69 -22.54 -10.58
N LEU A 207 20.17 -23.39 -11.46
CA LEU A 207 19.30 -22.94 -12.56
C LEU A 207 17.95 -22.43 -12.04
N GLN A 208 17.38 -23.13 -11.07
CA GLN A 208 16.16 -22.74 -10.37
C GLN A 208 16.40 -21.49 -9.52
N ALA A 209 17.56 -21.43 -8.85
CA ALA A 209 17.97 -20.27 -8.07
C ALA A 209 18.05 -19.01 -8.95
N VAL A 210 18.75 -19.06 -10.09
CA VAL A 210 18.84 -17.93 -11.03
C VAL A 210 17.46 -17.48 -11.48
N THR A 211 16.59 -18.41 -11.88
CA THR A 211 15.23 -18.10 -12.32
C THR A 211 14.45 -17.32 -11.26
N ARG A 212 14.49 -17.78 -10.00
CA ARG A 212 13.79 -17.14 -8.89
C ARG A 212 14.40 -15.80 -8.46
N LEU A 213 15.72 -15.70 -8.50
CA LEU A 213 16.42 -14.46 -8.17
C LEU A 213 16.21 -13.36 -9.23
N GLU A 214 16.13 -13.73 -10.52
CA GLU A 214 15.76 -12.80 -11.60
C GLU A 214 14.30 -12.34 -11.50
N GLU A 215 13.38 -13.25 -11.15
CA GLU A 215 11.99 -12.93 -10.84
C GLU A 215 11.92 -11.94 -9.66
N SER A 216 12.62 -12.22 -8.57
CA SER A 216 12.76 -11.33 -7.41
C SER A 216 13.25 -9.93 -7.81
N LEU A 217 14.31 -9.85 -8.61
CA LEU A 217 14.87 -8.57 -9.05
C LEU A 217 13.85 -7.76 -9.88
N THR A 218 13.15 -8.42 -10.80
CA THR A 218 12.13 -7.79 -11.64
C THR A 218 10.98 -7.23 -10.79
N GLU A 219 10.47 -8.04 -9.86
CA GLU A 219 9.41 -7.64 -8.93
C GLU A 219 9.87 -6.54 -7.96
N ALA A 220 11.14 -6.55 -7.52
CA ALA A 220 11.69 -5.52 -6.65
C ALA A 220 11.80 -4.17 -7.37
N LEU A 221 12.20 -4.17 -8.65
CA LEU A 221 12.24 -2.96 -9.47
C LEU A 221 10.83 -2.39 -9.69
N SER A 222 9.85 -3.26 -9.96
CA SER A 222 8.43 -2.86 -10.04
C SER A 222 7.97 -2.23 -8.73
N ALA A 223 8.21 -2.90 -7.59
CA ALA A 223 7.87 -2.40 -6.26
C ALA A 223 8.55 -1.06 -5.93
N LEU A 224 9.77 -0.83 -6.41
CA LEU A 224 10.47 0.44 -6.27
C LEU A 224 9.81 1.57 -7.08
N GLU A 225 9.37 1.31 -8.31
CA GLU A 225 8.65 2.30 -9.11
C GLU A 225 7.30 2.66 -8.48
N GLU A 226 6.62 1.66 -7.93
CA GLU A 226 5.40 1.82 -7.16
C GLU A 226 5.61 2.62 -5.88
N CYS A 227 6.71 2.35 -5.16
CA CYS A 227 7.12 3.10 -3.99
C CYS A 227 7.35 4.58 -4.32
N ARG A 228 8.15 4.83 -5.35
CA ARG A 228 8.39 6.17 -5.89
C ARG A 228 7.08 6.85 -6.24
N ALA A 229 6.06 6.09 -6.64
CA ALA A 229 4.76 6.62 -6.97
C ALA A 229 3.99 7.23 -5.80
N LEU A 230 4.31 6.81 -4.58
CA LEU A 230 3.64 7.24 -3.35
C LEU A 230 4.29 8.45 -2.67
N CYS A 231 5.46 8.91 -3.13
CA CYS A 231 6.20 10.02 -2.51
C CYS A 231 5.74 11.44 -2.90
N GLU A 232 4.67 11.62 -3.67
CA GLU A 232 4.21 12.97 -4.06
C GLU A 232 3.24 13.52 -3.00
N GLY A 233 3.69 14.50 -2.23
CA GLY A 233 2.88 15.20 -1.22
C GLY A 233 3.64 16.34 -0.56
N PRO A 234 2.94 17.32 0.05
CA PRO A 234 3.61 18.36 0.82
C PRO A 234 4.41 17.72 1.97
N TRP A 235 5.59 18.30 2.23
CA TRP A 235 6.38 17.96 3.39
C TRP A 235 5.57 18.31 4.65
N GLU A 236 5.57 17.41 5.62
CA GLU A 236 4.94 17.62 6.93
C GLU A 236 6.12 17.57 7.91
N ASP A 237 6.45 18.71 8.52
CA ASP A 237 7.57 18.89 9.44
C ASP A 237 7.62 17.79 10.51
N GLU A 238 8.82 17.33 10.84
CA GLU A 238 9.02 16.17 11.71
C GLU A 238 8.94 16.51 13.20
N ASP A 239 8.95 17.79 13.56
CA ASP A 239 9.13 18.27 14.92
C ASP A 239 7.95 19.17 15.34
N ASP A 240 7.07 18.64 16.19
CA ASP A 240 6.04 19.41 16.92
C ASP A 240 6.64 20.29 18.06
N GLU A 241 7.96 20.50 18.06
CA GLU A 241 8.66 21.31 19.07
C GLU A 241 9.23 22.58 18.42
N GLU A 242 8.38 23.61 18.39
CA GLU A 242 8.74 25.02 18.21
C GLU A 242 9.54 25.38 16.93
N GLU A 243 8.90 25.36 15.77
CA GLU A 243 9.34 26.21 14.66
C GLU A 243 8.21 27.15 14.23
N GLU A 244 8.54 28.44 14.18
CA GLU A 244 7.66 29.53 13.76
C GLU A 244 6.94 29.18 12.47
N GLU A 245 5.66 29.54 12.33
CA GLU A 245 4.83 29.36 11.13
C GLU A 245 5.45 30.06 9.89
N MET A 246 6.53 29.51 9.34
CA MET A 246 7.10 29.96 8.10
C MET A 246 6.30 29.27 7.01
N GLN A 247 5.37 30.01 6.39
CA GLN A 247 4.68 29.52 5.21
C GLN A 247 5.74 29.12 4.17
N PRO A 248 5.82 27.83 3.78
CA PRO A 248 6.83 27.40 2.83
C PRO A 248 6.64 28.19 1.53
N GLY A 249 7.72 28.77 1.02
CA GLY A 249 7.72 29.39 -0.29
C GLY A 249 7.35 28.36 -1.38
N LEU A 250 7.01 28.86 -2.57
CA LEU A 250 6.64 27.99 -3.70
C LEU A 250 7.74 26.96 -4.02
N TYR A 251 9.01 27.32 -3.83
CA TYR A 251 10.14 26.43 -4.01
C TYR A 251 10.17 25.32 -2.96
N GLU A 252 10.01 25.64 -1.68
CA GLU A 252 9.97 24.69 -0.56
C GLU A 252 8.77 23.72 -0.71
N ALA A 253 7.61 24.23 -1.13
CA ALA A 253 6.42 23.41 -1.40
C ALA A 253 6.63 22.44 -2.57
N ILE A 254 7.27 22.89 -3.66
CA ILE A 254 7.61 22.03 -4.81
C ILE A 254 8.71 21.04 -4.44
N ALA A 255 9.77 21.46 -3.75
CA ALA A 255 10.86 20.58 -3.33
C ALA A 255 10.40 19.53 -2.31
N GLY A 256 9.46 19.87 -1.42
CA GLY A 256 8.80 18.95 -0.51
C GLY A 256 8.01 17.85 -1.24
N SER A 257 7.40 18.17 -2.39
CA SER A 257 6.69 17.20 -3.24
C SER A 257 7.59 16.23 -4.02
N VAL A 258 8.90 16.48 -4.02
CA VAL A 258 9.91 15.73 -4.80
C VAL A 258 10.83 14.89 -3.90
N ARG A 259 10.88 15.14 -2.58
CA ARG A 259 11.72 14.39 -1.64
C ARG A 259 11.04 13.09 -1.19
N CYS A 260 11.39 11.97 -1.84
CA CYS A 260 11.30 10.64 -1.22
C CYS A 260 12.40 10.54 -0.13
N THR A 261 12.19 11.06 1.07
CA THR A 261 12.87 10.57 2.27
C THR A 261 11.97 9.46 2.81
N GLU A 262 12.32 8.17 2.76
CA GLU A 262 13.46 7.57 3.43
C GLU A 262 14.29 6.64 2.51
N VAL A 263 15.58 6.93 2.57
CA VAL A 263 16.77 6.09 2.35
C VAL A 263 16.49 4.59 2.20
N TRP A 264 17.12 4.03 1.17
CA TRP A 264 17.25 2.63 0.77
C TRP A 264 17.73 1.62 1.86
N VAL A 265 17.76 2.03 3.12
CA VAL A 265 18.24 1.25 4.27
C VAL A 265 17.22 1.42 5.40
N GLY A 266 16.03 0.83 5.22
CA GLY A 266 14.99 0.78 6.26
C GLY A 266 13.74 1.61 5.98
N ARG A 267 12.76 0.97 5.30
CA ARG A 267 11.30 1.20 5.33
C ARG A 267 10.81 2.54 4.76
N PRO A 268 10.02 2.52 3.65
CA PRO A 268 8.56 2.32 3.75
C PRO A 268 7.97 1.32 2.72
N CYS A 269 8.79 0.75 1.84
CA CYS A 269 8.32 -0.08 0.72
C CYS A 269 8.87 -1.51 0.70
N PHE A 270 9.88 -1.77 1.53
CA PHE A 270 10.45 -3.09 1.77
C PHE A 270 10.47 -3.27 3.30
N PRO A 271 9.47 -3.93 3.91
CA PRO A 271 9.63 -4.42 5.27
C PRO A 271 10.77 -5.46 5.26
N HIS A 272 11.55 -5.46 6.35
CA HIS A 272 12.70 -6.36 6.57
C HIS A 272 12.32 -7.83 6.49
#